data_AF-A0A803NED0-F1
#
_entry.id   AF-A0A803NED0-F1
#
_cell.length_a   1.000
_cell.length_b   1.000
_cell.length_c   1.000
_cell.angle_alpha   90.00
_cell.angle_beta   90.00
_cell.angle_gamma   90.00
#
_symmetry.space_group_name_H-M   'P 1'
#
loop_
_entity.id
_entity.type
_entity.pdbx_description
1 polymer ?
#
loop_
_entity_poly.entity_id
_entity_poly.type
_entity_poly.pdbx_seq_one_letter_code
_entity_poly.pdbx_strand_id
1 'polypeptide(L)'
;MEIEEIEDSFMNLEIENKITEIKQLLLENIEHQATTANNVDSLVLDIEGNPLEVGSFYYVRTPQSTFRWGGGIVAASKPNQPECPQYVAQLGEGWYRESPIKFLPSDPSHKHVHISSDVNVVFNNSFSACSQGAWQLTPDANSGDLFLSTGGGIGNPSPQTAANWFKIEKRRGDPGFYQLEYCPSSNTIDAFATKKDIVCGAIDGSIDNLTDDHRMIWLSLFPIRPDDYFSTGLMFFFIKA
;
A
#
# COMPACT_ATOMS: atom_id res chain seq x y z
N MET A 1 62.61 -12.87 36.56
CA MET A 1 61.29 -13.04 37.21
C MET A 1 60.37 -11.89 36.87
N GLU A 2 60.80 -10.63 36.95
CA GLU A 2 59.92 -9.47 36.65
C GLU A 2 59.60 -9.25 35.15
N ILE A 3 60.48 -9.63 34.20
CA ILE A 3 60.25 -9.34 32.76
C ILE A 3 59.17 -10.24 32.15
N GLU A 4 59.16 -11.54 32.49
CA GLU A 4 58.15 -12.49 31.99
C GLU A 4 56.74 -12.15 32.50
N GLU A 5 56.60 -11.71 33.76
CA GLU A 5 55.32 -11.26 34.31
C GLU A 5 54.78 -10.00 33.62
N ILE A 6 55.67 -9.11 33.17
CA ILE A 6 55.30 -7.91 32.41
C ILE A 6 54.85 -8.28 30.99
N GLU A 7 55.55 -9.20 30.32
CA GLU A 7 55.17 -9.67 28.98
C GLU A 7 53.81 -10.40 29.00
N ASP A 8 53.58 -11.26 29.99
CA ASP A 8 52.28 -11.95 30.17
C ASP A 8 51.14 -10.97 30.47
N SER A 9 51.40 -9.94 31.30
CA SER A 9 50.43 -8.88 31.59
C SER A 9 50.06 -8.08 30.34
N PHE A 10 51.06 -7.73 29.51
CA PHE A 10 50.85 -6.98 28.27
C PHE A 10 50.07 -7.80 27.23
N MET A 11 50.39 -9.09 27.12
CA MET A 11 49.70 -10.02 26.22
C MET A 11 48.24 -10.22 26.65
N ASN A 12 47.96 -10.35 27.95
CA ASN A 12 46.59 -10.44 28.47
C ASN A 12 45.78 -9.17 28.20
N LEU A 13 46.39 -7.99 28.37
CA LEU A 13 45.73 -6.71 28.08
C LEU A 13 45.35 -6.58 26.60
N GLU A 14 46.23 -7.04 25.70
CA GLU A 14 45.96 -7.01 24.25
C GLU A 14 44.83 -7.99 23.86
N ILE A 15 44.77 -9.15 24.51
CA ILE A 15 43.68 -10.12 24.33
C ILE A 15 42.34 -9.53 24.81
N GLU A 16 42.30 -8.89 25.98
CA GLU A 16 41.07 -8.28 26.49
C GLU A 16 40.55 -7.15 25.60
N ASN A 17 41.46 -6.33 25.05
CA ASN A 17 41.11 -5.28 24.10
C ASN A 17 40.50 -5.88 22.81
N LYS A 18 41.14 -6.91 22.24
CA LYS A 18 40.63 -7.63 21.06
C LYS A 18 39.27 -8.29 21.32
N ILE A 19 39.08 -8.88 22.50
CA ILE A 19 37.77 -9.44 22.91
C ILE A 19 36.71 -8.35 22.99
N THR A 20 37.06 -7.16 23.48
CA THR A 20 36.13 -6.02 23.59
C THR A 20 35.73 -5.50 22.21
N GLU A 21 36.68 -5.37 21.28
CA GLU A 21 36.39 -5.01 19.88
C GLU A 21 35.49 -6.04 19.19
N ILE A 22 35.77 -7.33 19.36
CA ILE A 22 34.95 -8.41 18.78
C ILE A 22 33.53 -8.39 19.36
N LYS A 23 33.38 -8.15 20.67
CA LYS A 23 32.06 -8.00 21.30
C LYS A 23 31.30 -6.81 20.72
N GLN A 24 31.97 -5.67 20.54
CA GLN A 24 31.36 -4.47 19.96
C GLN A 24 30.88 -4.72 18.53
N LEU A 25 31.71 -5.34 17.69
CA LEU A 25 31.34 -5.72 16.32
C LEU A 25 30.18 -6.71 16.26
N LEU A 26 30.12 -7.66 17.20
CA LEU A 26 29.01 -8.60 17.31
C LEU A 26 27.70 -7.90 17.71
N LEU A 27 27.74 -6.95 18.66
CA LEU A 27 26.57 -6.16 19.03
C LEU A 27 26.07 -5.31 17.85
N GLU A 28 26.96 -4.63 17.14
CA GLU A 28 26.60 -3.81 15.98
C GLU A 28 25.96 -4.66 14.86
N ASN A 29 26.46 -5.87 14.61
CA ASN A 29 25.86 -6.78 13.64
C ASN A 29 24.46 -7.26 14.06
N ILE A 30 24.26 -7.56 15.35
CA ILE A 30 22.95 -7.97 15.87
C ILE A 30 21.93 -6.83 15.74
N GLU A 31 22.33 -5.61 16.09
CA GLU A 31 21.49 -4.41 15.94
C GLU A 31 21.17 -4.11 14.47
N HIS A 32 22.15 -4.24 13.57
CA HIS A 32 21.95 -4.08 12.14
C HIS A 32 20.97 -5.12 11.58
N GLN A 33 21.11 -6.39 11.95
CA GLN A 33 20.18 -7.45 11.52
C GLN A 33 18.75 -7.23 12.05
N ALA A 34 18.59 -6.83 13.31
CA ALA A 34 17.28 -6.53 13.90
C ALA A 34 16.61 -5.33 13.21
N THR A 35 17.38 -4.29 12.88
CA THR A 35 16.87 -3.09 12.19
C THR A 35 16.46 -3.41 10.75
N THR A 36 17.20 -4.29 10.08
CA THR A 36 16.91 -4.71 8.70
C THR A 36 15.67 -5.60 8.63
N ALA A 37 15.49 -6.54 9.58
CA ALA A 37 14.30 -7.37 9.69
C ALA A 37 13.04 -6.54 10.01
N ASN A 38 13.16 -5.59 10.95
CA ASN A 38 12.07 -4.66 11.29
C ASN A 38 11.68 -3.74 10.12
N ASN A 39 12.62 -3.42 9.22
CA ASN A 39 12.35 -2.61 8.05
C ASN A 39 11.56 -3.40 6.99
N VAL A 40 11.98 -4.61 6.63
CA VAL A 40 11.32 -5.42 5.59
C VAL A 40 9.88 -5.81 5.97
N ASP A 41 9.62 -6.12 7.23
CA ASP A 41 8.26 -6.46 7.68
C ASP A 41 7.27 -5.30 7.59
N SER A 42 7.78 -4.06 7.49
CA SER A 42 7.00 -2.84 7.31
C SER A 42 6.78 -2.48 5.84
N LEU A 43 7.35 -3.23 4.89
CA LEU A 43 7.25 -2.95 3.46
C LEU A 43 6.13 -3.75 2.80
N VAL A 44 5.54 -3.15 1.76
CA VAL A 44 4.68 -3.86 0.82
C VAL A 44 5.57 -4.56 -0.20
N LEU A 45 5.30 -5.84 -0.42
CA LEU A 45 6.09 -6.71 -1.28
C LEU A 45 5.28 -7.10 -2.51
N ASP A 46 5.96 -7.29 -3.63
CA ASP A 46 5.39 -7.93 -4.81
C ASP A 46 5.37 -9.46 -4.66
N ILE A 47 4.80 -10.14 -5.65
CA ILE A 47 4.68 -11.60 -5.67
C ILE A 47 6.05 -12.33 -5.68
N GLU A 48 7.13 -11.64 -6.03
CA GLU A 48 8.50 -12.17 -6.00
C GLU A 48 9.19 -11.93 -4.65
N GLY A 49 8.53 -11.23 -3.72
CA GLY A 49 9.05 -10.88 -2.41
C GLY A 49 9.92 -9.62 -2.39
N ASN A 50 9.94 -8.86 -3.49
CA ASN A 50 10.70 -7.61 -3.55
C ASN A 50 9.84 -6.44 -3.03
N PRO A 51 10.43 -5.48 -2.31
CA PRO A 51 9.71 -4.28 -1.91
C PRO A 51 9.18 -3.49 -3.11
N LEU A 52 7.96 -2.96 -2.99
CA LEU A 52 7.42 -2.04 -3.98
C LEU A 52 8.22 -0.75 -4.00
N GLU A 53 8.81 -0.42 -5.14
CA GLU A 53 9.57 0.80 -5.38
C GLU A 53 8.62 1.97 -5.64
N VAL A 54 8.90 3.12 -5.03
CA VAL A 54 8.12 4.34 -5.26
C VAL A 54 8.25 4.78 -6.72
N GLY A 55 7.11 5.06 -7.35
CA GLY A 55 7.04 5.51 -8.73
C GLY A 55 7.15 4.40 -9.79
N SER A 56 7.55 3.18 -9.42
CA SER A 56 7.49 2.00 -10.30
C SER A 56 6.04 1.53 -10.48
N PHE A 57 5.78 0.88 -11.61
CA PHE A 57 4.44 0.43 -11.99
C PHE A 57 4.23 -1.04 -11.64
N TYR A 58 3.04 -1.34 -11.13
CA TYR A 58 2.63 -2.67 -10.68
C TYR A 58 1.22 -2.97 -11.18
N TYR A 59 1.02 -4.18 -11.68
CA TYR A 59 -0.31 -4.77 -11.84
C TYR A 59 -0.83 -5.22 -10.48
N VAL A 60 -2.11 -4.96 -10.22
CA VAL A 60 -2.79 -5.34 -8.98
C VAL A 60 -3.80 -6.41 -9.31
N ARG A 61 -3.72 -7.55 -8.62
CA ARG A 61 -4.56 -8.70 -8.92
C ARG A 61 -5.05 -9.40 -7.68
N THR A 62 -6.18 -10.07 -7.79
CA THR A 62 -6.75 -10.87 -6.71
C THR A 62 -6.39 -12.35 -6.88
N PRO A 63 -6.36 -13.14 -5.79
CA PRO A 63 -6.06 -14.57 -5.88
C PRO A 63 -6.95 -15.31 -6.88
N GLN A 64 -8.23 -14.93 -7.00
CA GLN A 64 -9.18 -15.55 -7.93
C GLN A 64 -8.71 -15.43 -9.39
N SER A 65 -8.01 -14.35 -9.75
CA SER A 65 -7.56 -14.10 -11.12
C SER A 65 -6.59 -15.19 -11.64
N THR A 66 -5.93 -15.92 -10.74
CA THR A 66 -5.07 -17.09 -11.07
C THR A 66 -5.86 -18.26 -11.64
N PHE A 67 -7.16 -18.35 -11.32
CA PHE A 67 -8.09 -19.35 -11.84
C PHE A 67 -8.92 -18.82 -13.02
N ARG A 68 -8.53 -17.69 -13.63
CA ARG A 68 -9.27 -16.97 -14.69
C ARG A 68 -10.62 -16.41 -14.23
N TRP A 69 -10.84 -16.27 -12.93
CA TRP A 69 -12.06 -15.70 -12.37
C TRP A 69 -11.68 -14.38 -11.68
N GLY A 70 -12.24 -13.25 -12.11
CA GLY A 70 -11.67 -11.95 -11.79
C GLY A 70 -10.48 -11.58 -12.68
N GLY A 71 -10.01 -10.35 -12.51
CA GLY A 71 -8.91 -9.77 -13.29
C GLY A 71 -8.23 -8.62 -12.57
N GLY A 72 -7.45 -7.85 -13.32
CA GLY A 72 -6.71 -6.70 -12.80
C GLY A 72 -7.57 -5.47 -12.56
N ILE A 73 -6.92 -4.44 -12.02
CA ILE A 73 -7.54 -3.16 -11.72
C ILE A 73 -7.50 -2.23 -12.95
N VAL A 74 -8.59 -1.48 -13.15
CA VAL A 74 -8.82 -0.62 -14.31
C VAL A 74 -9.49 0.68 -13.93
N ALA A 75 -9.25 1.70 -14.75
CA ALA A 75 -10.03 2.94 -14.78
C ALA A 75 -11.08 2.83 -15.89
N ALA A 76 -12.35 3.05 -15.57
CA ALA A 76 -13.42 3.05 -16.55
C ALA A 76 -14.58 3.96 -16.15
N SER A 77 -15.34 4.44 -17.14
CA SER A 77 -16.55 5.20 -16.89
C SER A 77 -17.65 4.26 -16.39
N LYS A 78 -18.32 4.63 -15.30
CA LYS A 78 -19.47 3.89 -14.79
C LYS A 78 -20.65 3.97 -15.79
N PRO A 79 -21.50 2.92 -15.87
CA PRO A 79 -22.73 2.98 -16.66
C PRO A 79 -23.58 4.18 -16.24
N ASN A 80 -24.16 4.89 -17.21
CA ASN A 80 -25.02 6.05 -17.00
C ASN A 80 -24.36 7.24 -16.26
N GLN A 81 -23.02 7.27 -16.16
CA GLN A 81 -22.26 8.40 -15.64
C GLN A 81 -21.50 9.10 -16.78
N PRO A 82 -21.11 10.38 -16.60
CA PRO A 82 -20.22 11.05 -17.54
C PRO A 82 -18.92 10.26 -17.76
N GLU A 83 -18.28 10.46 -18.91
CA GLU A 83 -17.03 9.77 -19.24
C GLU A 83 -15.92 10.04 -18.21
N CYS A 84 -15.87 11.27 -17.68
CA CYS A 84 -14.91 11.72 -16.68
C CYS A 84 -15.61 12.24 -15.41
N PRO A 85 -15.07 11.98 -14.21
CA PRO A 85 -13.87 11.16 -13.95
C PRO A 85 -14.13 9.68 -14.22
N GLN A 86 -13.06 8.93 -14.46
CA GLN A 86 -13.15 7.47 -14.52
C GLN A 86 -13.15 6.90 -13.10
N TYR A 87 -13.87 5.81 -12.90
CA TYR A 87 -13.95 5.08 -11.64
C TYR A 87 -13.01 3.89 -11.65
N VAL A 88 -12.58 3.48 -10.45
CA VAL A 88 -11.71 2.33 -10.27
C VAL A 88 -12.56 1.07 -10.13
N ALA A 89 -12.23 0.05 -10.90
CA ALA A 89 -12.89 -1.24 -10.84
C ALA A 89 -11.87 -2.38 -10.92
N GLN A 90 -12.26 -3.54 -10.39
CA GLN A 90 -11.66 -4.81 -10.75
C GLN A 90 -12.38 -5.38 -11.97
N LEU A 91 -11.63 -5.90 -12.95
CA LEU A 91 -12.20 -6.71 -14.01
C LEU A 91 -12.82 -8.00 -13.42
N GLY A 92 -14.02 -8.36 -13.86
CA GLY A 92 -14.71 -9.59 -13.45
C GLY A 92 -14.13 -10.86 -14.08
N GLU A 93 -13.41 -10.73 -15.20
CA GLU A 93 -12.63 -11.80 -15.82
C GLU A 93 -11.49 -11.22 -16.67
N GLY A 94 -10.36 -11.92 -16.70
CA GLY A 94 -9.38 -11.81 -17.78
C GLY A 94 -8.13 -11.01 -17.44
N TRP A 95 -7.26 -10.92 -18.45
CA TRP A 95 -5.91 -10.34 -18.35
C TRP A 95 -5.74 -9.11 -19.25
N TYR A 96 -6.67 -8.86 -20.16
CA TYR A 96 -6.54 -7.83 -21.16
C TYR A 96 -7.10 -6.50 -20.64
N ARG A 97 -6.35 -5.41 -20.87
CA ARG A 97 -6.71 -4.02 -20.53
C ARG A 97 -6.63 -3.64 -19.05
N GLU A 98 -6.01 -4.46 -18.20
CA GLU A 98 -5.61 -3.97 -16.87
C GLU A 98 -4.59 -2.83 -17.01
N SER A 99 -4.68 -1.85 -16.12
CA SER A 99 -3.81 -0.68 -16.12
C SER A 99 -2.90 -0.76 -14.90
N PRO A 100 -1.57 -0.79 -15.06
CA PRO A 100 -0.71 -0.85 -13.91
C PRO A 100 -0.77 0.48 -13.15
N ILE A 101 -0.54 0.44 -11.86
CA ILE A 101 -0.57 1.59 -10.96
C ILE A 101 0.81 1.84 -10.36
N LYS A 102 1.06 3.06 -9.91
CA LYS A 102 2.19 3.39 -9.05
C LYS A 102 1.70 4.01 -7.75
N PHE A 103 2.54 3.89 -6.74
CA PHE A 103 2.32 4.47 -5.42
C PHE A 103 3.27 5.64 -5.20
N LEU A 104 2.73 6.72 -4.63
CA LEU A 104 3.46 7.93 -4.27
C LEU A 104 3.20 8.21 -2.78
N PRO A 105 4.15 7.91 -1.88
CA PRO A 105 3.99 8.15 -0.46
C PRO A 105 3.82 9.64 -0.11
N SER A 106 3.15 9.91 1.01
CA SER A 106 3.04 11.25 1.58
C SER A 106 4.40 11.78 2.05
N ASP A 107 5.27 10.89 2.54
CA ASP A 107 6.67 11.18 2.85
C ASP A 107 7.55 11.03 1.59
N PRO A 108 8.08 12.13 1.04
CA PRO A 108 8.91 12.08 -0.16
C PRO A 108 10.29 11.44 0.06
N SER A 109 10.70 11.18 1.31
CA SER A 109 11.96 10.49 1.62
C SER A 109 11.88 8.98 1.43
N HIS A 110 10.66 8.41 1.40
CA HIS A 110 10.45 6.98 1.21
C HIS A 110 10.88 6.53 -0.18
N LYS A 111 11.70 5.49 -0.24
CA LYS A 111 12.14 4.83 -1.48
C LYS A 111 11.27 3.62 -1.84
N HIS A 112 10.61 3.05 -0.84
CA HIS A 112 9.71 1.92 -0.98
C HIS A 112 8.34 2.23 -0.37
N VAL A 113 7.34 1.44 -0.73
CA VAL A 113 5.99 1.56 -0.18
C VAL A 113 5.93 0.83 1.17
N HIS A 114 5.54 1.55 2.21
CA HIS A 114 5.38 1.02 3.57
C HIS A 114 3.92 0.68 3.85
N ILE A 115 3.70 -0.39 4.60
CA ILE A 115 2.41 -0.76 5.19
C ILE A 115 1.94 0.37 6.10
N SER A 116 0.63 0.63 6.12
CA SER A 116 -0.01 1.68 6.92
C SER A 116 0.47 3.11 6.69
N SER A 117 1.29 3.34 5.67
CA SER A 117 1.69 4.69 5.24
C SER A 117 0.73 5.23 4.20
N ASP A 118 0.45 6.54 4.28
CA ASP A 118 -0.44 7.20 3.34
C ASP A 118 0.22 7.33 1.97
N VAL A 119 -0.49 6.90 0.94
CA VAL A 119 -0.04 6.93 -0.45
C VAL A 119 -1.11 7.51 -1.36
N ASN A 120 -0.70 8.26 -2.39
CA ASN A 120 -1.52 8.43 -3.57
C ASN A 120 -1.31 7.24 -4.50
N VAL A 121 -2.38 6.81 -5.15
CA VAL A 121 -2.37 5.74 -6.16
C VAL A 121 -2.66 6.36 -7.52
N VAL A 122 -1.86 6.03 -8.54
CA VAL A 122 -1.98 6.64 -9.88
C VAL A 122 -1.90 5.57 -10.96
N PHE A 123 -2.82 5.56 -11.92
CA PHE A 123 -2.74 4.68 -13.09
C PHE A 123 -1.68 5.12 -14.10
N ASN A 124 -1.07 4.14 -14.76
CA ASN A 124 -0.33 4.33 -16.01
C ASN A 124 -1.28 4.25 -17.21
N ASN A 125 -2.11 5.26 -17.42
CA ASN A 125 -3.02 5.26 -18.56
C ASN A 125 -2.79 6.45 -19.49
N SER A 126 -1.82 6.32 -20.38
CA SER A 126 -1.52 7.31 -21.43
C SER A 126 -2.62 7.44 -22.49
N PHE A 127 -3.60 6.53 -22.52
CA PHE A 127 -4.66 6.48 -23.53
C PHE A 127 -6.03 6.91 -23.01
N SER A 128 -6.11 7.42 -21.78
CA SER A 128 -7.36 7.92 -21.22
C SER A 128 -7.76 9.27 -21.84
N ALA A 129 -9.04 9.41 -22.18
CA ALA A 129 -9.64 10.70 -22.55
C ALA A 129 -9.77 11.66 -21.36
N CYS A 130 -9.75 11.16 -20.13
CA CYS A 130 -9.81 11.93 -18.90
C CYS A 130 -8.42 12.30 -18.39
N SER A 131 -8.30 13.46 -17.73
CA SER A 131 -7.12 13.79 -16.92
C SER A 131 -6.95 12.73 -15.84
N GLN A 132 -5.85 11.98 -15.93
CA GLN A 132 -5.50 10.95 -14.95
C GLN A 132 -4.72 11.62 -13.83
N GLY A 133 -5.29 11.60 -12.63
CA GLY A 133 -4.69 12.09 -11.39
C GLY A 133 -4.51 10.97 -10.37
N ALA A 134 -4.34 11.33 -9.11
CA ALA A 134 -4.46 10.37 -8.01
C ALA A 134 -5.88 9.77 -7.98
N TRP A 135 -5.98 8.58 -7.41
CA TRP A 135 -7.26 8.06 -6.95
C TRP A 135 -7.81 8.98 -5.86
N GLN A 136 -9.13 9.05 -5.75
CA GLN A 136 -9.84 9.78 -4.71
C GLN A 136 -11.17 9.09 -4.37
N LEU A 137 -11.68 9.32 -3.16
CA LEU A 137 -13.07 8.99 -2.83
C LEU A 137 -14.03 10.05 -3.40
N THR A 138 -15.00 9.59 -4.18
CA THR A 138 -16.04 10.40 -4.80
C THR A 138 -17.42 9.84 -4.42
N PRO A 139 -18.35 10.66 -3.90
CA PRO A 139 -19.70 10.21 -3.60
C PRO A 139 -20.48 9.91 -4.89
N ASP A 140 -21.15 8.76 -4.90
CA ASP A 140 -22.13 8.46 -5.95
C ASP A 140 -23.34 9.37 -5.81
N ALA A 141 -23.76 9.98 -6.93
CA ALA A 141 -24.85 10.95 -6.91
C ALA A 141 -26.22 10.34 -6.50
N ASN A 142 -26.39 9.03 -6.67
CA ASN A 142 -27.66 8.36 -6.40
C ASN A 142 -27.68 7.73 -5.00
N SER A 143 -26.64 6.98 -4.63
CA SER A 143 -26.61 6.26 -3.34
C SER A 143 -25.94 7.02 -2.21
N GLY A 144 -25.05 7.97 -2.52
CA GLY A 144 -24.19 8.63 -1.54
C GLY A 144 -22.99 7.78 -1.09
N ASP A 145 -22.86 6.55 -1.60
CA ASP A 145 -21.71 5.70 -1.30
C ASP A 145 -20.43 6.30 -1.88
N LEU A 146 -19.31 6.11 -1.18
CA LEU A 146 -18.03 6.64 -1.60
C LEU A 146 -17.30 5.63 -2.48
N PHE A 147 -17.19 5.92 -3.77
CA PHE A 147 -16.45 5.12 -4.74
C PHE A 147 -15.05 5.67 -4.99
N LEU A 148 -14.14 4.80 -5.43
CA LEU A 148 -12.88 5.25 -5.97
C LEU A 148 -13.05 5.80 -7.38
N SER A 149 -12.54 7.00 -7.61
CA SER A 149 -12.40 7.60 -8.94
C SER A 149 -11.00 8.17 -9.15
N THR A 150 -10.67 8.49 -10.40
CA THR A 150 -9.45 9.20 -10.78
C THR A 150 -9.65 10.72 -10.71
N GLY A 151 -8.56 11.47 -10.90
CA GLY A 151 -8.59 12.93 -11.02
C GLY A 151 -8.31 13.69 -9.72
N GLY A 152 -7.97 12.97 -8.65
CA GLY A 152 -7.50 13.56 -7.40
C GLY A 152 -6.15 14.26 -7.56
N GLY A 153 -5.88 15.19 -6.66
CA GLY A 153 -4.59 15.87 -6.54
C GLY A 153 -3.50 14.93 -6.01
N ILE A 154 -2.30 15.05 -6.59
CA ILE A 154 -1.09 14.32 -6.18
C ILE A 154 -0.30 15.19 -5.19
N GLY A 155 0.14 14.60 -4.09
CA GLY A 155 0.93 15.26 -3.06
C GLY A 155 0.13 16.29 -2.25
N ASN A 156 0.84 17.24 -1.65
CA ASN A 156 0.30 18.27 -0.76
C ASN A 156 -0.69 17.69 0.28
N PRO A 157 -0.23 16.81 1.18
CA PRO A 157 -1.06 16.27 2.25
C PRO A 157 -1.73 17.40 3.04
N SER A 158 -3.05 17.45 3.00
CA SER A 158 -3.83 18.51 3.65
C SER A 158 -5.29 18.06 3.82
N PRO A 159 -6.09 18.77 4.63
CA PRO A 159 -7.50 18.43 4.81
C PRO A 159 -8.32 18.46 3.51
N GLN A 160 -7.86 19.22 2.52
CA GLN A 160 -8.45 19.34 1.20
C GLN A 160 -8.10 18.18 0.27
N THR A 161 -6.95 17.53 0.47
CA THR A 161 -6.51 16.35 -0.31
C THR A 161 -6.79 15.03 0.40
N ALA A 162 -7.48 15.07 1.55
CA ALA A 162 -7.72 13.89 2.40
C ALA A 162 -8.30 12.69 1.68
N ALA A 163 -9.25 12.93 0.76
CA ALA A 163 -9.92 11.88 -0.01
C ALA A 163 -8.98 11.12 -0.98
N ASN A 164 -7.74 11.59 -1.18
CA ASN A 164 -6.79 11.06 -2.17
C ASN A 164 -5.72 10.16 -1.52
N TRP A 165 -5.75 10.00 -0.20
CA TRP A 165 -4.75 9.27 0.56
C TRP A 165 -5.31 7.92 1.04
N PHE A 166 -4.61 6.86 0.66
CA PHE A 166 -4.98 5.48 0.96
C PHE A 166 -3.83 4.78 1.68
N LYS A 167 -4.14 3.64 2.29
CA LYS A 167 -3.17 2.77 2.94
C LYS A 167 -3.23 1.38 2.33
N ILE A 168 -2.07 0.72 2.30
CA ILE A 168 -1.97 -0.69 1.97
C ILE A 168 -1.72 -1.42 3.28
N GLU A 169 -2.58 -2.39 3.57
CA GLU A 169 -2.52 -3.19 4.79
C GLU A 169 -2.31 -4.66 4.47
N LYS A 170 -1.64 -5.39 5.37
CA LYS A 170 -1.58 -6.85 5.28
C LYS A 170 -2.98 -7.42 5.49
N ARG A 171 -3.41 -8.34 4.63
CA ARG A 171 -4.71 -9.00 4.78
C ARG A 171 -4.65 -9.97 5.96
N ARG A 172 -5.48 -9.72 6.99
CA ARG A 172 -5.55 -10.58 8.18
C ARG A 172 -6.07 -11.97 7.79
N GLY A 173 -5.31 -13.01 8.12
CA GLY A 173 -5.68 -14.40 7.85
C GLY A 173 -5.19 -14.93 6.50
N ASP A 174 -4.73 -14.07 5.60
CA ASP A 174 -4.25 -14.43 4.26
C ASP A 174 -2.82 -13.90 4.03
N PRO A 175 -1.78 -14.58 4.57
CA PRO A 175 -0.40 -14.17 4.40
C PRO A 175 0.00 -14.03 2.93
N GLY A 176 0.70 -12.95 2.59
CA GLY A 176 1.13 -12.66 1.21
C GLY A 176 0.12 -11.86 0.39
N PHE A 177 -1.07 -11.56 0.95
CA PHE A 177 -2.03 -10.67 0.33
C PHE A 177 -2.20 -9.38 1.12
N TYR A 178 -2.64 -8.35 0.40
CA TYR A 178 -2.85 -7.00 0.91
C TYR A 178 -4.30 -6.57 0.70
N GLN A 179 -4.73 -5.57 1.46
CA GLN A 179 -5.99 -4.86 1.23
C GLN A 179 -5.71 -3.36 1.15
N LEU A 180 -6.57 -2.65 0.41
CA LEU A 180 -6.52 -1.20 0.33
C LEU A 180 -7.49 -0.62 1.37
N GLU A 181 -7.05 0.38 2.11
CA GLU A 181 -7.85 1.06 3.11
C GLU A 181 -7.88 2.56 2.89
N TYR A 182 -8.95 3.18 3.37
CA TYR A 182 -9.03 4.61 3.55
C TYR A 182 -9.11 4.92 5.03
N CYS A 183 -8.02 5.44 5.58
CA CYS A 183 -7.98 6.03 6.90
C CYS A 183 -6.74 6.95 7.00
N PRO A 184 -6.77 8.12 6.34
CA PRO A 184 -5.62 9.02 6.30
C PRO A 184 -5.06 9.32 7.69
N SER A 185 -3.74 9.36 7.84
CA SER A 185 -3.14 9.55 9.16
C SER A 185 -3.16 11.03 9.58
N SER A 186 -3.22 11.27 10.89
CA SER A 186 -3.21 12.64 11.43
C SER A 186 -1.89 13.38 11.24
N ASN A 187 -0.77 12.68 11.11
CA ASN A 187 0.53 13.24 10.75
C ASN A 187 0.65 13.57 9.26
N THR A 188 -0.11 12.90 8.41
CA THR A 188 -0.22 13.23 6.98
C THR A 188 -1.19 14.40 6.78
N ILE A 189 -2.24 14.48 7.61
CA ILE A 189 -3.27 15.51 7.49
C ILE A 189 -3.43 16.18 8.85
N ASP A 190 -2.77 17.32 9.04
CA ASP A 190 -2.71 18.04 10.33
C ASP A 190 -4.09 18.38 10.93
N ALA A 191 -5.17 18.34 10.15
CA ALA A 191 -6.54 18.55 10.63
C ALA A 191 -7.41 17.28 10.70
N PHE A 192 -6.85 16.08 10.52
CA PHE A 192 -7.59 14.82 10.55
C PHE A 192 -8.38 14.64 11.85
N ALA A 193 -7.73 14.93 12.99
CA ALA A 193 -8.36 14.89 14.31
C ALA A 193 -9.52 15.90 14.47
N THR A 194 -9.60 16.91 13.61
CA THR A 194 -10.65 17.94 13.65
C THR A 194 -11.82 17.68 12.69
N LYS A 195 -11.66 16.75 11.73
CA LYS A 195 -12.69 16.43 10.73
C LYS A 195 -13.46 15.19 11.16
N LYS A 196 -14.52 15.39 11.96
CA LYS A 196 -15.41 14.32 12.47
C LYS A 196 -16.13 13.53 11.38
N ASP A 197 -16.09 13.97 10.12
CA ASP A 197 -16.80 13.38 9.00
C ASP A 197 -15.97 12.34 8.23
N ILE A 198 -14.70 12.11 8.61
CA ILE A 198 -13.90 11.06 7.98
C ILE A 198 -14.29 9.70 8.57
N VAL A 199 -14.83 8.84 7.71
CA VAL A 199 -15.12 7.45 8.05
C VAL A 199 -14.00 6.58 7.52
N CYS A 200 -13.31 5.88 8.42
CA CYS A 200 -12.29 4.90 8.04
C CYS A 200 -12.94 3.58 7.61
N GLY A 201 -12.30 2.88 6.67
CA GLY A 201 -12.80 1.60 6.20
C GLY A 201 -11.92 0.95 5.14
N ALA A 202 -12.29 -0.28 4.79
CA ALA A 202 -11.66 -1.01 3.70
C ALA A 202 -12.22 -0.56 2.35
N ILE A 203 -11.41 -0.64 1.31
CA ILE A 203 -11.87 -0.54 -0.07
C ILE A 203 -12.18 -1.94 -0.56
N ASP A 204 -13.42 -2.17 -0.99
CA ASP A 204 -13.90 -3.48 -1.45
C ASP A 204 -14.82 -3.31 -2.67
N GLY A 205 -15.23 -4.42 -3.27
CA GLY A 205 -16.11 -4.45 -4.43
C GLY A 205 -17.55 -4.15 -4.04
N SER A 206 -18.15 -3.14 -4.67
CA SER A 206 -19.55 -2.79 -4.48
C SER A 206 -20.46 -3.83 -5.14
N ILE A 207 -21.23 -4.55 -4.32
CA ILE A 207 -22.18 -5.59 -4.76
C ILE A 207 -23.45 -4.96 -5.37
N ASP A 208 -23.83 -3.76 -4.92
CA ASP A 208 -25.08 -3.09 -5.32
C ASP A 208 -25.06 -2.51 -6.75
N ASN A 209 -23.88 -2.46 -7.38
CA ASN A 209 -23.66 -1.97 -8.75
C ASN A 209 -23.17 -3.06 -9.71
N LEU A 210 -23.42 -4.33 -9.39
CA LEU A 210 -23.32 -5.44 -10.34
C LEU A 210 -24.42 -5.28 -11.40
N THR A 211 -24.23 -4.36 -12.34
CA THR A 211 -25.03 -4.32 -13.56
C THR A 211 -24.90 -5.66 -14.28
N ASP A 212 -25.92 -6.08 -15.04
CA ASP A 212 -25.98 -7.37 -15.75
C ASP A 212 -24.71 -7.74 -16.56
N ASP A 213 -23.87 -6.76 -16.90
CA ASP A 213 -22.51 -6.99 -17.42
C ASP A 213 -21.53 -7.24 -16.26
N HIS A 214 -21.30 -8.51 -15.92
CA HIS A 214 -20.41 -9.03 -14.87
C HIS A 214 -18.91 -8.70 -15.08
N ARG A 215 -18.59 -7.69 -15.89
CA ARG A 215 -17.24 -7.35 -16.33
C ARG A 215 -16.50 -6.43 -15.38
N MET A 216 -17.20 -5.66 -14.55
CA MET A 216 -16.58 -4.64 -13.70
C MET A 216 -17.15 -4.70 -12.29
N ILE A 217 -16.28 -4.85 -11.31
CA ILE A 217 -16.59 -4.77 -9.88
C ILE A 217 -16.05 -3.42 -9.40
N TRP A 218 -16.94 -2.44 -9.24
CA TRP A 218 -16.57 -1.07 -8.84
C TRP A 218 -16.07 -1.04 -7.40
N LEU A 219 -14.96 -0.35 -7.15
CA LEU A 219 -14.39 -0.27 -5.81
C LEU A 219 -15.02 0.88 -5.01
N SER A 220 -15.46 0.58 -3.80
CA SER A 220 -16.06 1.54 -2.87
C SER A 220 -15.53 1.38 -1.45
N LEU A 221 -15.67 2.45 -0.66
CA LEU A 221 -15.40 2.43 0.76
C LEU A 221 -16.49 1.65 1.49
N PHE A 222 -16.07 0.62 2.20
CA PHE A 222 -16.89 -0.10 3.15
C PHE A 222 -16.49 0.31 4.57
N PRO A 223 -17.36 1.03 5.30
CA PRO A 223 -17.11 1.46 6.67
C PRO A 223 -17.30 0.27 7.63
N ILE A 224 -16.45 -0.74 7.50
CA ILE A 224 -16.45 -1.95 8.33
C ILE A 224 -15.27 -1.84 9.31
N ARG A 225 -15.45 -2.35 10.54
CA ARG A 225 -14.36 -2.46 11.51
C ARG A 225 -13.31 -3.44 10.99
N PRO A 226 -12.00 -3.19 11.15
CA PRO A 226 -10.92 -4.08 10.69
C PRO A 226 -11.02 -5.56 11.15
N ASP A 227 -11.87 -5.84 12.14
CA ASP A 227 -12.04 -7.15 12.77
C ASP A 227 -13.20 -7.99 12.21
N ASP A 228 -14.08 -7.43 11.37
CA ASP A 228 -15.26 -8.14 10.89
C ASP A 228 -14.90 -9.02 9.68
N TYR A 229 -14.80 -10.33 9.95
CA TYR A 229 -14.44 -11.40 9.01
C TYR A 229 -15.34 -11.53 7.77
N PHE A 230 -16.44 -10.77 7.69
CA PHE A 230 -17.47 -10.90 6.67
C PHE A 230 -17.39 -9.90 5.52
N SER A 231 -16.39 -9.01 5.48
CA SER A 231 -16.05 -8.38 4.20
C SER A 231 -15.64 -9.52 3.25
N THR A 232 -16.25 -9.55 2.08
CA THR A 232 -15.91 -10.36 0.90
C THR A 232 -14.50 -10.07 0.36
N GLY A 233 -13.63 -9.55 1.23
CA GLY A 233 -12.60 -8.55 0.99
C GLY A 233 -11.74 -8.87 -0.19
N LEU A 234 -11.92 -8.06 -1.24
CA LEU A 234 -10.94 -7.96 -2.31
C LEU A 234 -9.54 -7.85 -1.70
N MET A 235 -8.80 -8.93 -1.84
CA MET A 235 -7.42 -9.04 -1.41
C MET A 235 -6.55 -9.05 -2.65
N PHE A 236 -5.41 -8.41 -2.56
CA PHE A 236 -4.56 -8.11 -3.69
C PHE A 236 -3.15 -8.63 -3.49
N PHE A 237 -2.50 -8.93 -4.60
CA PHE A 237 -1.06 -9.03 -4.71
C PHE A 237 -0.58 -8.16 -5.86
N PHE A 238 0.70 -7.83 -5.84
CA PHE A 238 1.32 -6.92 -6.80
C PHE A 238 2.29 -7.69 -7.69
N ILE A 239 2.28 -7.36 -8.98
CA ILE A 239 3.22 -7.88 -9.97
C ILE A 239 3.91 -6.68 -10.62
N LYS A 240 5.24 -6.64 -10.63
CA LYS A 240 5.99 -5.57 -11.29
C LYS A 240 5.66 -5.56 -12.80
N ALA A 241 5.31 -4.39 -13.34
CA ALA A 241 4.87 -4.21 -14.73
C ALA A 241 6.04 -4.04 -15.71
#